data_AF-A0A0R1QW22-F1
#
_entry.id   AF-A0A0R1QW22-F1
#
_cell.length_a   1.000
_cell.length_b   1.000
_cell.length_c   1.000
_cell.angle_alpha   90.00
_cell.angle_beta   90.00
_cell.angle_gamma   90.00
#
_symmetry.space_group_name_H-M   'P 1'
#
loop_
_entity.id
_entity.type
_entity.pdbx_description
1 polymer ?
#
loop_
_entity_poly.entity_id
_entity_poly.type
_entity_poly.pdbx_seq_one_letter_code
_entity_poly.pdbx_strand_id
1 'polypeptide(L)'
;MQRKTIQQLLVTTATLALLGGGVPVGLVSGHAATVTARAATKNTYSVDRVQLPGIKAWRDGQPTTYLNPEFSGLPQTVTASQAADPAYLAGLTYPAGLTAADLTAFLQPYFDQAFQVDANQTYAEFLYSVHSDDYQSVAALTQDLTVSAYLQAWVVSRVQRYLEGTYTAADFVKDYPATLQTQLVKAEGSDYEEYFQEYEKTYSYADDPDKLAARFTTQFQANSQGNQNAMAAVLGLTGHGLDLTTANPAKSQAAMEKQLAEPATQAVVAVDEQGTVTVDTSYVAPYVVVLGDTDPLYPETPTEPETPTNPDKPTVPTTQTGTVTVHYQDEQGKTLAPTKMLTGKAGDRYTTTAPDLDGYVLMKTTGTAAGTFTATAQTVTYVYAPLTTGGAGATVAKKGSVVLATQKIGLYRDKTFAAAKRIQWYQKKARINRPMFVVTGYARSQTGKLRYQVKDVNHRSRTAGQVGYITAKSAYVTPAYYASRQKTVTVINPAGVNAYRQKSLTHKTAHYRQGQVLTVKRIERHNLTTRFVLSNGRYITANKQLVQAGKVTAAKTVQMKRGVHRYATVNLTTRNGHFVKGQKVRVLGWDYTHAATFNKADTLRYRVAGGYITAAAKDVRIIR
;
A
#
# COMPACT_ATOMS: atom_id res chain seq x y z
N MET A 1 -14.13 20.28 26.36
CA MET A 1 -13.27 20.12 25.15
C MET A 1 -12.17 19.09 25.43
N GLN A 2 -12.42 17.80 25.65
CA GLN A 2 -13.19 16.85 24.82
C GLN A 2 -12.72 16.78 23.35
N ARG A 3 -11.63 16.02 23.15
CA ARG A 3 -11.29 15.24 21.94
C ARG A 3 -10.86 13.84 22.41
N LYS A 4 -11.80 13.11 23.03
CA LYS A 4 -11.56 11.75 23.55
C LYS A 4 -12.68 10.73 23.22
N THR A 5 -13.83 11.18 22.72
CA THR A 5 -15.03 10.35 22.59
C THR A 5 -15.18 9.61 21.25
N ILE A 6 -14.24 9.76 20.31
CA ILE A 6 -14.24 9.02 19.02
C ILE A 6 -13.30 7.79 19.08
N GLN A 7 -12.53 7.61 20.16
CA GLN A 7 -11.63 6.44 20.33
C GLN A 7 -12.28 5.21 21.01
N GLN A 8 -13.59 5.20 21.20
CA GLN A 8 -14.31 4.09 21.85
C GLN A 8 -15.49 3.55 21.02
N LEU A 9 -15.52 3.84 19.71
CA LEU A 9 -16.67 3.52 18.87
C LEU A 9 -16.32 2.88 17.51
N LEU A 10 -15.30 2.03 17.52
CA LEU A 10 -15.05 1.07 16.44
C LEU A 10 -14.34 -0.17 17.04
N VAL A 11 -14.97 -0.72 18.08
CA VAL A 11 -14.64 -2.03 18.67
C VAL A 11 -15.95 -2.78 18.91
N THR A 12 -16.65 -3.11 17.82
CA THR A 12 -17.78 -4.07 17.78
C THR A 12 -17.93 -4.66 16.37
N THR A 13 -16.87 -5.31 15.90
CA THR A 13 -16.89 -6.41 14.89
C THR A 13 -15.50 -7.07 14.86
N ALA A 14 -15.02 -7.49 16.03
CA ALA A 14 -13.71 -8.12 16.19
C ALA A 14 -13.72 -9.17 17.33
N THR A 15 -14.42 -10.28 17.10
CA THR A 15 -14.14 -11.59 17.72
C THR A 15 -14.37 -12.60 16.60
N LEU A 16 -13.39 -13.35 16.09
CA LEU A 16 -12.48 -14.24 16.84
C LEU A 16 -11.06 -13.71 17.12
N ALA A 17 -10.55 -14.12 18.30
CA ALA A 17 -9.16 -13.96 18.74
C ALA A 17 -8.20 -14.85 17.92
N LEU A 18 -6.89 -14.59 17.83
CA LEU A 18 -5.85 -14.58 18.90
C LEU A 18 -4.60 -13.78 18.40
N LEU A 19 -3.77 -13.01 19.14
CA LEU A 19 -3.63 -12.49 20.53
C LEU A 19 -2.67 -11.25 20.44
N GLY A 20 -2.62 -10.26 21.34
CA GLY A 20 -3.44 -9.96 22.52
C GLY A 20 -2.67 -9.21 23.64
N GLY A 21 -2.80 -7.87 23.75
CA GLY A 21 -2.54 -7.11 25.00
C GLY A 21 -1.60 -5.87 25.00
N GLY A 22 -2.03 -4.76 25.62
CA GLY A 22 -1.17 -3.79 26.33
C GLY A 22 -1.24 -2.28 25.96
N VAL A 23 -1.60 -1.40 26.91
CA VAL A 23 -2.01 0.05 26.79
C VAL A 23 -1.63 0.80 28.11
N PRO A 24 -1.47 2.17 28.27
CA PRO A 24 -1.74 3.35 27.40
C PRO A 24 -0.66 4.49 27.25
N VAL A 25 -0.91 5.33 26.24
CA VAL A 25 -0.81 6.82 26.07
C VAL A 25 -0.34 7.77 27.22
N GLY A 26 0.33 8.88 26.84
CA GLY A 26 0.41 10.16 27.57
C GLY A 26 0.29 11.41 26.66
N LEU A 27 -0.38 12.49 27.10
CA LEU A 27 -0.73 13.70 26.32
C LEU A 27 0.29 14.86 26.44
N VAL A 28 0.20 15.88 25.57
CA VAL A 28 0.03 17.33 25.92
C VAL A 28 -0.21 18.20 24.66
N SER A 29 -0.95 19.31 24.82
CA SER A 29 -1.52 20.22 23.80
C SER A 29 -0.73 21.53 23.57
N GLY A 30 -1.04 22.31 22.52
CA GLY A 30 -0.50 23.68 22.39
C GLY A 30 -0.74 24.48 21.10
N HIS A 31 -1.95 25.02 20.92
CA HIS A 31 -2.34 26.27 20.20
C HIS A 31 -1.98 26.54 18.72
N ALA A 32 -2.79 27.41 18.11
CA ALA A 32 -3.01 27.54 16.66
C ALA A 32 -2.58 28.88 16.07
N ALA A 33 -2.54 28.95 14.73
CA ALA A 33 -2.57 30.20 13.96
C ALA A 33 -3.57 30.04 12.79
N THR A 34 -4.38 31.07 12.57
CA THR A 34 -5.59 31.05 11.75
C THR A 34 -5.29 30.91 10.25
N VAL A 35 -6.12 30.15 9.53
CA VAL A 35 -6.14 30.09 8.05
C VAL A 35 -7.52 30.46 7.57
N THR A 36 -7.58 31.33 6.56
CA THR A 36 -8.82 31.85 5.95
C THR A 36 -9.71 30.72 5.44
N ALA A 37 -11.00 30.78 5.75
CA ALA A 37 -11.95 29.69 5.47
C ALA A 37 -12.19 29.49 3.96
N ARG A 38 -12.08 28.24 3.51
CA ARG A 38 -12.89 27.75 2.39
C ARG A 38 -14.33 27.58 2.89
N ALA A 39 -15.32 27.85 2.04
CA ALA A 39 -16.71 27.60 2.35
C ALA A 39 -16.93 26.12 2.75
N ALA A 40 -17.79 25.87 3.73
CA ALA A 40 -18.07 24.52 4.22
C ALA A 40 -18.88 23.74 3.18
N THR A 41 -18.37 22.56 2.82
CA THR A 41 -18.98 21.61 1.87
C THR A 41 -19.34 20.27 2.52
N LYS A 42 -19.33 20.26 3.86
CA LYS A 42 -19.78 19.15 4.68
C LYS A 42 -21.28 19.24 4.87
N ASN A 43 -22.00 18.31 4.29
CA ASN A 43 -23.40 18.08 4.63
C ASN A 43 -23.44 17.33 5.97
N THR A 44 -24.37 17.75 6.83
CA THR A 44 -24.59 17.16 8.16
C THR A 44 -26.03 16.71 8.20
N TYR A 45 -26.24 15.42 8.45
CA TYR A 45 -27.55 14.78 8.36
C TYR A 45 -27.95 14.16 9.71
N SER A 46 -29.23 14.23 10.05
CA SER A 46 -29.81 13.41 11.12
C SER A 46 -30.15 12.03 10.54
N VAL A 47 -29.69 10.96 11.18
CA VAL A 47 -30.00 9.60 10.74
C VAL A 47 -31.31 9.16 11.37
N ASP A 48 -32.30 8.80 10.56
CA ASP A 48 -33.50 8.10 11.03
C ASP A 48 -33.38 6.59 10.86
N ARG A 49 -32.60 6.12 9.86
CA ARG A 49 -32.57 4.71 9.50
C ARG A 49 -31.17 4.22 9.18
N VAL A 50 -30.84 3.03 9.68
CA VAL A 50 -29.57 2.35 9.43
C VAL A 50 -29.86 1.06 8.68
N GLN A 51 -29.27 0.90 7.50
CA GLN A 51 -29.20 -0.39 6.81
C GLN A 51 -28.02 -1.19 7.37
N LEU A 52 -28.27 -2.43 7.80
CA LEU A 52 -27.27 -3.33 8.38
C LEU A 52 -26.26 -3.81 7.31
N PRO A 53 -25.05 -4.25 7.71
CA PRO A 53 -24.00 -4.62 6.77
C PRO A 53 -24.41 -5.79 5.84
N GLY A 54 -24.16 -5.63 4.55
CA GLY A 54 -24.45 -6.66 3.54
C GLY A 54 -23.47 -6.67 2.38
N ILE A 55 -23.53 -7.75 1.59
CA ILE A 55 -22.82 -7.83 0.32
C ILE A 55 -23.70 -7.26 -0.80
N LYS A 56 -23.10 -6.46 -1.68
CA LYS A 56 -23.74 -6.06 -2.94
C LYS A 56 -23.31 -7.06 -4.01
N ALA A 57 -24.27 -7.83 -4.52
CA ALA A 57 -24.05 -8.71 -5.65
C ALA A 57 -24.77 -8.17 -6.89
N TRP A 58 -24.04 -8.05 -7.99
CA TRP A 58 -24.59 -7.57 -9.25
C TRP A 58 -24.97 -8.74 -10.15
N ARG A 59 -26.17 -8.66 -10.72
CA ARG A 59 -26.69 -9.58 -11.74
C ARG A 59 -27.28 -8.72 -12.86
N ASP A 60 -26.90 -8.99 -14.12
CA ASP A 60 -27.45 -8.32 -15.30
C ASP A 60 -27.41 -6.77 -15.22
N GLY A 61 -26.34 -6.23 -14.62
CA GLY A 61 -26.17 -4.79 -14.39
C GLY A 61 -27.00 -4.18 -13.25
N GLN A 62 -27.73 -4.98 -12.47
CA GLN A 62 -28.53 -4.55 -11.31
C GLN A 62 -27.90 -5.01 -9.98
N PRO A 63 -27.69 -4.10 -9.00
CA PRO A 63 -27.24 -4.48 -7.67
C PRO A 63 -28.38 -5.06 -6.83
N THR A 64 -28.13 -6.19 -6.16
CA THR A 64 -28.96 -6.72 -5.08
C THR A 64 -28.11 -6.80 -3.80
N THR A 65 -28.62 -6.27 -2.69
CA THR A 65 -27.94 -6.38 -1.39
C THR A 65 -28.45 -7.60 -0.63
N TYR A 66 -27.53 -8.51 -0.29
CA TYR A 66 -27.80 -9.64 0.60
C TYR A 66 -27.26 -9.31 1.99
N LEU A 67 -28.07 -9.55 3.03
CA LEU A 67 -27.68 -9.28 4.41
C LEU A 67 -26.54 -10.24 4.81
N ASN A 68 -25.51 -9.74 5.50
CA ASN A 68 -24.46 -10.61 6.02
C ASN A 68 -25.10 -11.64 6.99
N PRO A 69 -24.83 -12.95 6.84
CA PRO A 69 -25.32 -14.01 7.72
C PRO A 69 -25.10 -13.79 9.22
N GLU A 70 -24.07 -13.03 9.62
CA GLU A 70 -23.84 -12.59 11.01
C GLU A 70 -24.99 -11.72 11.57
N PHE A 71 -25.86 -11.20 10.70
CA PHE A 71 -27.07 -10.46 11.02
C PHE A 71 -28.34 -11.22 10.54
N SER A 72 -28.24 -12.48 10.13
CA SER A 72 -29.38 -13.29 9.69
C SER A 72 -30.43 -13.44 10.80
N GLY A 73 -31.70 -13.21 10.47
CA GLY A 73 -32.80 -13.13 11.44
C GLY A 73 -33.15 -11.70 11.87
N LEU A 74 -32.26 -10.73 11.62
CA LEU A 74 -32.52 -9.30 11.81
C LEU A 74 -33.11 -8.66 10.54
N PRO A 75 -33.86 -7.55 10.67
CA PRO A 75 -34.31 -6.76 9.52
C PRO A 75 -33.12 -6.11 8.80
N GLN A 76 -33.19 -6.00 7.47
CA GLN A 76 -32.14 -5.33 6.68
C GLN A 76 -31.95 -3.85 7.05
N THR A 77 -32.99 -3.19 7.58
CA THR A 77 -32.96 -1.80 8.03
C THR A 77 -33.63 -1.65 9.39
N VAL A 78 -33.05 -0.85 10.28
CA VAL A 78 -33.63 -0.49 11.58
C VAL A 78 -33.79 1.03 11.66
N THR A 79 -34.94 1.52 12.14
CA THR A 79 -35.17 2.95 12.41
C THR A 79 -34.71 3.35 13.81
N ALA A 80 -34.52 4.64 14.06
CA ALA A 80 -34.21 5.20 15.38
C ALA A 80 -35.30 4.83 16.40
N SER A 81 -36.57 4.86 15.99
CA SER A 81 -37.71 4.45 16.83
C SER A 81 -37.69 2.95 17.17
N GLN A 82 -37.34 2.09 16.21
CA GLN A 82 -37.20 0.65 16.43
C GLN A 82 -36.01 0.31 17.34
N ALA A 83 -34.87 0.99 17.18
CA ALA A 83 -33.69 0.82 18.02
C ALA A 83 -33.90 1.33 19.46
N ALA A 84 -34.84 2.25 19.67
CA ALA A 84 -35.22 2.77 20.97
C ALA A 84 -36.36 1.99 21.66
N ASP A 85 -36.96 0.99 20.99
CA ASP A 85 -38.08 0.18 21.53
C ASP A 85 -37.56 -1.18 22.05
N PRO A 86 -37.52 -1.41 23.38
CA PRO A 86 -37.09 -2.68 23.94
C PRO A 86 -37.99 -3.86 23.61
N ALA A 87 -39.29 -3.63 23.35
CA ALA A 87 -40.23 -4.69 22.98
C ALA A 87 -40.03 -5.13 21.52
N TYR A 88 -39.77 -4.18 20.62
CA TYR A 88 -39.34 -4.48 19.25
C TYR A 88 -38.05 -5.30 19.24
N LEU A 89 -37.01 -4.82 19.94
CA LEU A 89 -35.71 -5.49 20.01
C LEU A 89 -35.78 -6.89 20.63
N ALA A 90 -36.62 -7.09 21.66
CA ALA A 90 -36.85 -8.40 22.26
C ALA A 90 -37.63 -9.37 21.36
N GLY A 91 -38.36 -8.86 20.36
CA GLY A 91 -39.10 -9.65 19.37
C GLY A 91 -38.27 -10.11 18.16
N LEU A 92 -37.02 -9.66 18.03
CA LEU A 92 -36.13 -10.05 16.92
C LEU A 92 -35.49 -11.43 17.16
N THR A 93 -35.25 -12.17 16.08
CA THR A 93 -34.48 -13.42 16.10
C THR A 93 -33.00 -13.12 15.91
N TYR A 94 -32.19 -13.35 16.94
CA TYR A 94 -30.76 -13.10 16.89
C TYR A 94 -29.98 -14.33 16.41
N PRO A 95 -28.97 -14.16 15.54
CA PRO A 95 -28.01 -15.21 15.21
C PRO A 95 -27.12 -15.54 16.42
N ALA A 96 -26.54 -16.74 16.42
CA ALA A 96 -25.81 -17.27 17.56
C ALA A 96 -24.61 -16.39 17.96
N GLY A 97 -24.60 -15.90 19.20
CA GLY A 97 -23.55 -15.02 19.72
C GLY A 97 -23.83 -13.51 19.61
N LEU A 98 -24.95 -13.12 18.98
CA LEU A 98 -25.42 -11.74 18.94
C LEU A 98 -26.60 -11.54 19.89
N THR A 99 -26.72 -10.37 20.53
CA THR A 99 -27.83 -10.02 21.42
C THR A 99 -28.47 -8.68 21.04
N ALA A 100 -29.65 -8.40 21.61
CA ALA A 100 -30.29 -7.10 21.51
C ALA A 100 -29.37 -5.95 21.99
N ALA A 101 -28.59 -6.17 23.04
CA ALA A 101 -27.65 -5.18 23.54
C ALA A 101 -26.50 -4.90 22.56
N ASP A 102 -26.02 -5.92 21.83
CA ASP A 102 -24.98 -5.74 20.81
C ASP A 102 -25.52 -4.97 19.60
N LEU A 103 -26.75 -5.28 19.17
CA LEU A 103 -27.43 -4.55 18.10
C LEU A 103 -27.69 -3.10 18.49
N THR A 104 -28.17 -2.82 19.70
CA THR A 104 -28.31 -1.45 20.21
C THR A 104 -26.95 -0.75 20.26
N ALA A 105 -25.90 -1.38 20.78
CA ALA A 105 -24.56 -0.77 20.86
C ALA A 105 -23.95 -0.45 19.48
N PHE A 106 -24.26 -1.26 18.46
CA PHE A 106 -23.89 -1.01 17.06
C PHE A 106 -24.69 0.16 16.45
N LEU A 107 -26.00 0.23 16.69
CA LEU A 107 -26.90 1.19 16.05
C LEU A 107 -26.90 2.58 16.71
N GLN A 108 -26.88 2.64 18.05
CA GLN A 108 -26.97 3.85 18.87
C GLN A 108 -26.15 5.04 18.34
N PRO A 109 -24.89 4.88 17.91
CA PRO A 109 -24.04 6.03 17.61
C PRO A 109 -24.38 6.69 16.27
N TYR A 110 -25.03 5.97 15.36
CA TYR A 110 -25.55 6.53 14.11
C TYR A 110 -26.76 7.44 14.37
N PHE A 111 -27.58 7.11 15.37
CA PHE A 111 -28.74 7.92 15.76
C PHE A 111 -28.36 9.09 16.69
N ASP A 112 -27.39 8.89 17.59
CA ASP A 112 -26.94 9.92 18.55
C ASP A 112 -26.04 11.01 17.92
N GLN A 113 -25.43 10.76 16.77
CA GLN A 113 -24.48 11.68 16.14
C GLN A 113 -24.88 12.04 14.72
N ALA A 114 -24.85 13.33 14.40
CA ALA A 114 -25.15 13.80 13.06
C ALA A 114 -24.09 13.30 12.06
N PHE A 115 -24.54 12.54 11.07
CA PHE A 115 -23.71 11.92 10.04
C PHE A 115 -23.13 12.99 9.11
N GLN A 116 -21.80 13.09 9.06
CA GLN A 116 -21.11 14.12 8.27
C GLN A 116 -20.46 13.52 7.03
N VAL A 117 -20.88 14.00 5.86
CA VAL A 117 -20.28 13.65 4.57
C VAL A 117 -19.80 14.93 3.88
N ASP A 118 -18.52 14.99 3.51
CA ASP A 118 -18.03 16.01 2.59
C ASP A 118 -18.45 15.62 1.17
N ALA A 119 -19.26 16.45 0.51
CA ALA A 119 -19.75 16.15 -0.84
C ALA A 119 -18.63 16.07 -1.90
N ASN A 120 -17.42 16.56 -1.57
CA ASN A 120 -16.25 16.53 -2.46
C ASN A 120 -15.28 15.38 -2.19
N GLN A 121 -15.49 14.57 -1.15
CA GLN A 121 -14.62 13.41 -0.88
C GLN A 121 -15.15 12.18 -1.61
N THR A 122 -14.25 11.38 -2.16
CA THR A 122 -14.56 10.05 -2.68
C THR A 122 -14.99 9.12 -1.54
N TYR A 123 -15.72 8.06 -1.87
CA TYR A 123 -16.10 7.05 -0.89
C TYR A 123 -14.86 6.41 -0.24
N ALA A 124 -13.79 6.14 -0.99
CA ALA A 124 -12.51 5.70 -0.43
C ALA A 124 -11.91 6.67 0.61
N GLU A 125 -12.01 7.98 0.40
CA GLU A 125 -11.57 9.00 1.37
C GLU A 125 -12.47 9.04 2.60
N PHE A 126 -13.78 8.83 2.44
CA PHE A 126 -14.71 8.67 3.54
C PHE A 126 -14.42 7.40 4.37
N LEU A 127 -14.30 6.22 3.73
CA LEU A 127 -13.89 4.97 4.38
C LEU A 127 -12.58 5.16 5.14
N TYR A 128 -11.60 5.79 4.50
CA TYR A 128 -10.31 6.08 5.13
C TYR A 128 -10.42 7.05 6.31
N SER A 129 -11.40 7.95 6.33
CA SER A 129 -11.64 8.84 7.47
C SER A 129 -12.28 8.12 8.66
N VAL A 130 -12.98 7.02 8.43
CA VAL A 130 -13.59 6.15 9.44
C VAL A 130 -12.57 5.11 9.96
N HIS A 131 -11.80 4.50 9.06
CA HIS A 131 -10.83 3.41 9.34
C HIS A 131 -9.37 3.87 9.27
N SER A 132 -9.08 5.10 9.73
CA SER A 132 -7.79 5.76 9.42
C SER A 132 -6.56 5.14 10.10
N ASP A 133 -6.77 4.36 11.17
CA ASP A 133 -5.70 3.70 11.94
C ASP A 133 -5.29 2.34 11.34
N ASP A 134 -6.19 1.68 10.60
CA ASP A 134 -5.98 0.35 10.01
C ASP A 134 -5.14 0.42 8.71
N TYR A 135 -5.30 1.52 7.95
CA TYR A 135 -4.69 1.68 6.63
C TYR A 135 -3.62 2.78 6.58
N GLN A 136 -2.53 2.53 5.84
CA GLN A 136 -1.43 3.52 5.72
C GLN A 136 -1.78 4.74 4.83
N SER A 137 -2.82 4.63 4.01
CA SER A 137 -3.38 5.71 3.17
C SER A 137 -4.66 5.26 2.47
N VAL A 138 -5.46 6.20 1.96
CA VAL A 138 -6.60 5.95 1.05
C VAL A 138 -6.23 4.96 -0.08
N ALA A 139 -5.05 5.10 -0.67
CA ALA A 139 -4.59 4.22 -1.75
C ALA A 139 -4.32 2.78 -1.29
N ALA A 140 -3.89 2.59 -0.04
CA ALA A 140 -3.71 1.26 0.55
C ALA A 140 -5.08 0.61 0.85
N LEU A 141 -6.01 1.35 1.44
CA LEU A 141 -7.40 0.92 1.63
C LEU A 141 -8.06 0.54 0.30
N THR A 142 -7.91 1.39 -0.72
CA THR A 142 -8.47 1.12 -2.06
C THR A 142 -7.88 -0.13 -2.68
N GLN A 143 -6.55 -0.28 -2.62
CA GLN A 143 -5.85 -1.46 -3.13
C GLN A 143 -6.28 -2.74 -2.40
N ASP A 144 -6.50 -2.69 -1.08
CA ASP A 144 -6.85 -3.87 -0.30
C ASP A 144 -8.31 -4.32 -0.53
N LEU A 145 -9.27 -3.40 -0.44
CA LEU A 145 -10.68 -3.69 -0.71
C LEU A 145 -10.91 -4.22 -2.15
N THR A 146 -10.18 -3.69 -3.13
CA THR A 146 -10.31 -4.11 -4.54
C THR A 146 -9.65 -5.46 -4.82
N VAL A 147 -8.59 -5.80 -4.10
CA VAL A 147 -7.99 -7.15 -4.09
C VAL A 147 -8.89 -8.14 -3.35
N SER A 148 -9.52 -7.74 -2.25
CA SER A 148 -10.49 -8.56 -1.50
C SER A 148 -11.70 -8.92 -2.37
N ALA A 149 -12.32 -7.95 -3.05
CA ALA A 149 -13.42 -8.22 -4.00
C ALA A 149 -13.02 -9.19 -5.13
N TYR A 150 -11.77 -9.12 -5.62
CA TYR A 150 -11.26 -10.11 -6.58
C TYR A 150 -11.14 -11.51 -5.95
N LEU A 151 -10.49 -11.61 -4.78
CA LEU A 151 -10.25 -12.87 -4.08
C LEU A 151 -11.57 -13.56 -3.73
N GLN A 152 -12.54 -12.83 -3.17
CA GLN A 152 -13.86 -13.36 -2.81
C GLN A 152 -14.57 -13.93 -4.03
N ALA A 153 -14.73 -13.17 -5.10
CA ALA A 153 -15.37 -13.65 -6.33
C ALA A 153 -14.61 -14.84 -6.98
N TRP A 154 -13.28 -14.86 -6.88
CA TRP A 154 -12.48 -16.00 -7.36
C TRP A 154 -12.78 -17.27 -6.55
N VAL A 155 -12.71 -17.20 -5.21
CA VAL A 155 -12.98 -18.35 -4.34
C VAL A 155 -14.43 -18.81 -4.51
N VAL A 156 -15.39 -17.89 -4.57
CA VAL A 156 -16.82 -18.19 -4.80
C VAL A 156 -17.00 -18.97 -6.11
N SER A 157 -16.46 -18.49 -7.23
CA SER A 157 -16.57 -19.17 -8.52
C SER A 157 -15.88 -20.54 -8.55
N ARG A 158 -14.62 -20.64 -8.11
CA ARG A 158 -13.83 -21.87 -8.27
C ARG A 158 -14.25 -22.97 -7.30
N VAL A 159 -14.67 -22.63 -6.08
CA VAL A 159 -15.17 -23.62 -5.12
C VAL A 159 -16.55 -24.14 -5.52
N GLN A 160 -17.41 -23.30 -6.11
CA GLN A 160 -18.68 -23.77 -6.67
C GLN A 160 -18.43 -24.76 -7.83
N ARG A 161 -17.58 -24.40 -8.79
CA ARG A 161 -17.22 -25.28 -9.90
C ARG A 161 -16.53 -26.57 -9.44
N TYR A 162 -15.74 -26.53 -8.36
CA TYR A 162 -15.16 -27.73 -7.74
C TYR A 162 -16.25 -28.67 -7.19
N LEU A 163 -17.24 -28.12 -6.47
CA LEU A 163 -18.38 -28.89 -5.94
C LEU A 163 -19.22 -29.54 -7.05
N GLU A 164 -19.32 -28.89 -8.21
CA GLU A 164 -19.98 -29.41 -9.41
C GLU A 164 -19.10 -30.36 -10.26
N GLY A 165 -17.85 -30.57 -9.88
CA GLY A 165 -16.88 -31.39 -10.63
C GLY A 165 -16.35 -30.74 -11.92
N THR A 166 -16.63 -29.46 -12.16
CA THR A 166 -16.24 -28.69 -13.35
C THR A 166 -14.92 -27.91 -13.19
N TYR A 167 -14.24 -28.02 -12.04
CA TYR A 167 -12.93 -27.42 -11.81
C TYR A 167 -11.98 -28.36 -11.07
N THR A 168 -10.88 -28.75 -11.73
CA THR A 168 -9.94 -29.76 -11.24
C THR A 168 -8.59 -29.17 -10.82
N ALA A 169 -7.75 -29.98 -10.19
CA ALA A 169 -6.36 -29.62 -9.89
C ALA A 169 -5.54 -29.24 -11.14
N ALA A 170 -5.85 -29.83 -12.30
CA ALA A 170 -5.20 -29.50 -13.58
C ALA A 170 -5.66 -28.16 -14.15
N ASP A 171 -6.90 -27.75 -13.86
CA ASP A 171 -7.43 -26.43 -14.23
C ASP A 171 -6.85 -25.36 -13.31
N PHE A 172 -6.72 -25.64 -12.02
CA PHE A 172 -6.06 -24.77 -11.04
C PHE A 172 -4.62 -24.43 -11.43
N VAL A 173 -3.83 -25.38 -11.93
CA VAL A 173 -2.45 -25.12 -12.41
C VAL A 173 -2.42 -24.15 -13.61
N LYS A 174 -3.49 -24.05 -14.40
CA LYS A 174 -3.60 -23.10 -15.52
C LYS A 174 -4.18 -21.76 -15.08
N ASP A 175 -5.26 -21.79 -14.29
CA ASP A 175 -6.02 -20.62 -13.85
C ASP A 175 -5.25 -19.80 -12.82
N TYR A 176 -4.78 -20.41 -11.73
CA TYR A 176 -4.13 -19.70 -10.62
C TYR A 176 -3.00 -18.74 -11.06
N PRO A 177 -1.99 -19.15 -11.86
CA PRO A 177 -0.92 -18.24 -12.30
C PRO A 177 -1.41 -17.17 -13.29
N ALA A 178 -2.48 -17.43 -14.03
CA ALA A 178 -3.08 -16.48 -14.97
C ALA A 178 -4.02 -15.47 -14.28
N THR A 179 -4.61 -15.83 -13.14
CA THR A 179 -5.59 -15.04 -12.40
C THR A 179 -5.10 -14.64 -11.02
N LEU A 180 -5.37 -15.44 -9.99
CA LEU A 180 -5.21 -15.06 -8.59
C LEU A 180 -3.76 -14.74 -8.18
N GLN A 181 -2.77 -15.47 -8.72
CA GLN A 181 -1.35 -15.21 -8.45
C GLN A 181 -0.88 -13.85 -8.95
N THR A 182 -1.52 -13.29 -9.99
CA THR A 182 -1.20 -11.94 -10.49
C THR A 182 -1.63 -10.85 -9.50
N GLN A 183 -2.64 -11.14 -8.67
CA GLN A 183 -3.18 -10.22 -7.66
C GLN A 183 -2.41 -10.28 -6.34
N LEU A 184 -1.73 -11.40 -6.02
CA LEU A 184 -0.81 -11.52 -4.87
C LEU A 184 0.18 -10.35 -4.80
N VAL A 185 0.73 -9.91 -5.94
CA VAL A 185 1.69 -8.79 -6.00
C VAL A 185 1.06 -7.44 -5.59
N LYS A 186 -0.27 -7.32 -5.66
CA LYS A 186 -1.05 -6.19 -5.13
C LYS A 186 -1.50 -6.40 -3.68
N ALA A 187 -1.47 -7.64 -3.16
CA ALA A 187 -1.79 -7.97 -1.78
C ALA A 187 -0.59 -7.87 -0.81
N GLU A 188 0.65 -7.77 -1.32
CA GLU A 188 1.89 -7.89 -0.53
C GLU A 188 1.91 -6.97 0.72
N GLY A 189 1.61 -7.56 1.87
CA GLY A 189 1.58 -6.89 3.18
C GLY A 189 0.20 -6.40 3.66
N SER A 190 -0.92 -6.92 3.13
CA SER A 190 -2.25 -6.79 3.72
C SER A 190 -2.72 -8.06 4.43
N ASP A 191 -3.86 -7.99 5.13
CA ASP A 191 -4.38 -9.10 5.95
C ASP A 191 -4.81 -10.32 5.11
N TYR A 192 -5.03 -10.13 3.80
CA TYR A 192 -5.37 -11.22 2.88
C TYR A 192 -4.14 -12.03 2.41
N GLU A 193 -2.91 -11.57 2.68
CA GLU A 193 -1.65 -12.25 2.30
C GLU A 193 -1.62 -13.72 2.75
N GLU A 194 -2.14 -14.05 3.94
CA GLU A 194 -2.20 -15.42 4.46
C GLU A 194 -3.13 -16.33 3.61
N TYR A 195 -4.29 -15.82 3.18
CA TYR A 195 -5.19 -16.55 2.27
C TYR A 195 -4.52 -16.84 0.94
N PHE A 196 -3.78 -15.89 0.36
CA PHE A 196 -3.05 -16.13 -0.89
C PHE A 196 -1.90 -17.15 -0.72
N GLN A 197 -1.23 -17.18 0.43
CA GLN A 197 -0.12 -18.11 0.70
C GLN A 197 -0.55 -19.58 0.66
N GLU A 198 -1.78 -19.92 1.06
CA GLU A 198 -2.27 -21.30 0.98
C GLU A 198 -2.54 -21.75 -0.46
N TYR A 199 -2.98 -20.85 -1.35
CA TYR A 199 -3.04 -21.14 -2.79
C TYR A 199 -1.65 -21.22 -3.43
N GLU A 200 -0.71 -20.34 -3.09
CA GLU A 200 0.68 -20.40 -3.59
C GLU A 200 1.37 -21.70 -3.15
N LYS A 201 1.14 -22.14 -1.91
CA LYS A 201 1.59 -23.42 -1.35
C LYS A 201 0.97 -24.61 -2.06
N THR A 202 -0.31 -24.54 -2.43
CA THR A 202 -0.97 -25.55 -3.27
C THR A 202 -0.35 -25.59 -4.67
N TYR A 203 -0.14 -24.44 -5.31
CA TYR A 203 0.49 -24.31 -6.61
C TYR A 203 1.98 -24.71 -6.62
N SER A 204 2.68 -24.64 -5.48
CA SER A 204 4.07 -25.06 -5.37
C SER A 204 4.32 -26.56 -5.66
N TYR A 205 3.25 -27.36 -5.73
CA TYR A 205 3.26 -28.77 -6.13
C TYR A 205 2.89 -29.00 -7.61
N ALA A 206 2.82 -27.96 -8.47
CA ALA A 206 2.42 -28.11 -9.88
C ALA A 206 3.25 -29.14 -10.69
N ASP A 207 4.51 -29.37 -10.32
CA ASP A 207 5.40 -30.38 -10.93
C ASP A 207 5.21 -31.81 -10.32
N ASP A 208 4.30 -32.00 -9.36
CA ASP A 208 4.10 -33.23 -8.58
C ASP A 208 2.59 -33.56 -8.49
N PRO A 209 2.02 -34.28 -9.49
CA PRO A 209 0.57 -34.44 -9.63
C PRO A 209 -0.14 -35.04 -8.42
N ASP A 210 0.49 -36.00 -7.74
CA ASP A 210 -0.10 -36.68 -6.57
C ASP A 210 -0.19 -35.74 -5.36
N LYS A 211 0.89 -34.97 -5.07
CA LYS A 211 0.86 -33.97 -3.99
C LYS A 211 -0.05 -32.79 -4.33
N LEU A 212 -0.07 -32.37 -5.59
CA LEU A 212 -0.99 -31.35 -6.07
C LEU A 212 -2.44 -31.78 -5.86
N ALA A 213 -2.82 -32.97 -6.33
CA ALA A 213 -4.19 -33.48 -6.20
C ALA A 213 -4.62 -33.56 -4.73
N ALA A 214 -3.76 -34.11 -3.86
CA ALA A 214 -4.04 -34.18 -2.43
C ALA A 214 -4.18 -32.79 -1.77
N ARG A 215 -3.27 -31.85 -2.08
CA ARG A 215 -3.31 -30.50 -1.49
C ARG A 215 -4.46 -29.65 -2.02
N PHE A 216 -4.72 -29.71 -3.33
CA PHE A 216 -5.86 -29.07 -3.98
C PHE A 216 -7.18 -29.57 -3.36
N THR A 217 -7.36 -30.89 -3.25
CA THR A 217 -8.55 -31.49 -2.63
C THR A 217 -8.71 -31.02 -1.20
N THR A 218 -7.64 -31.05 -0.39
CA THR A 218 -7.66 -30.55 1.00
C THR A 218 -8.11 -29.09 1.09
N GLN A 219 -7.54 -28.22 0.23
CA GLN A 219 -7.84 -26.79 0.25
C GLN A 219 -9.27 -26.48 -0.21
N PHE A 220 -9.71 -27.11 -1.30
CA PHE A 220 -11.03 -26.87 -1.86
C PHE A 220 -12.14 -27.49 -1.02
N GLN A 221 -11.90 -28.63 -0.36
CA GLN A 221 -12.81 -29.20 0.63
C GLN A 221 -12.93 -28.33 1.90
N ALA A 222 -11.81 -27.76 2.38
CA ALA A 222 -11.83 -26.82 3.49
C ALA A 222 -12.66 -25.55 3.16
N ASN A 223 -12.52 -25.06 1.93
CA ASN A 223 -13.34 -23.95 1.43
C ASN A 223 -14.80 -24.35 1.13
N SER A 224 -15.14 -25.63 1.10
CA SER A 224 -16.45 -26.17 0.72
C SER A 224 -17.17 -26.88 1.87
N GLN A 225 -17.00 -26.40 3.09
CA GLN A 225 -17.45 -27.05 4.33
C GLN A 225 -18.94 -27.47 4.25
N GLY A 226 -19.20 -28.78 4.43
CA GLY A 226 -20.56 -29.33 4.37
C GLY A 226 -21.15 -29.44 2.96
N ASN A 227 -20.31 -29.51 1.91
CA ASN A 227 -20.68 -29.42 0.49
C ASN A 227 -21.29 -28.05 0.09
N GLN A 228 -21.11 -27.03 0.92
CA GLN A 228 -21.48 -25.65 0.61
C GLN A 228 -20.23 -24.79 0.53
N ASN A 229 -20.21 -23.85 -0.41
CA ASN A 229 -19.10 -22.91 -0.54
C ASN A 229 -19.04 -22.00 0.70
N ALA A 230 -18.07 -22.21 1.58
CA ALA A 230 -18.01 -21.57 2.89
C ALA A 230 -17.83 -20.04 2.78
N MET A 231 -17.10 -19.55 1.78
CA MET A 231 -16.99 -18.11 1.51
C MET A 231 -18.32 -17.54 1.02
N ALA A 232 -19.01 -18.23 0.12
CA ALA A 232 -20.34 -17.81 -0.33
C ALA A 232 -21.38 -17.86 0.83
N ALA A 233 -21.25 -18.84 1.74
CA ALA A 233 -22.09 -18.96 2.92
C ALA A 233 -21.85 -17.79 3.89
N VAL A 234 -20.59 -17.48 4.22
CA VAL A 234 -20.19 -16.32 5.05
C VAL A 234 -20.61 -14.98 4.44
N LEU A 235 -20.68 -14.88 3.11
CA LEU A 235 -21.16 -13.68 2.43
C LEU A 235 -22.69 -13.64 2.25
N GLY A 236 -23.44 -14.69 2.60
CA GLY A 236 -24.90 -14.73 2.40
C GLY A 236 -25.33 -14.89 0.94
N LEU A 237 -24.48 -15.45 0.08
CA LEU A 237 -24.77 -15.70 -1.33
C LEU A 237 -25.38 -17.10 -1.59
N THR A 238 -25.37 -17.99 -0.60
CA THR A 238 -25.96 -19.33 -0.71
C THR A 238 -27.49 -19.30 -0.60
N GLY A 239 -28.20 -19.99 -1.50
CA GLY A 239 -29.65 -20.20 -1.40
C GLY A 239 -30.53 -19.15 -2.08
N HIS A 240 -29.96 -18.12 -2.70
CA HIS A 240 -30.71 -17.01 -3.33
C HIS A 240 -30.90 -17.15 -4.86
N GLY A 241 -30.87 -18.38 -5.39
CA GLY A 241 -30.97 -18.62 -6.84
C GLY A 241 -29.86 -17.91 -7.64
N LEU A 242 -28.67 -17.78 -7.05
CA LEU A 242 -27.48 -17.19 -7.67
C LEU A 242 -26.63 -18.30 -8.31
N ASP A 243 -26.29 -18.16 -9.58
CA ASP A 243 -25.27 -19.01 -10.21
C ASP A 243 -23.88 -18.50 -9.81
N LEU A 244 -23.35 -19.07 -8.72
CA LEU A 244 -22.04 -18.70 -8.17
C LEU A 244 -20.88 -19.08 -9.10
N THR A 245 -21.07 -19.99 -10.07
CA THR A 245 -20.02 -20.35 -11.03
C THR A 245 -19.64 -19.16 -11.91
N THR A 246 -20.58 -18.23 -12.13
CA THR A 246 -20.43 -17.04 -12.97
C THR A 246 -19.74 -15.86 -12.27
N ALA A 247 -19.41 -15.97 -10.98
CA ALA A 247 -18.76 -14.87 -10.24
C ALA A 247 -17.44 -14.46 -10.93
N ASN A 248 -17.39 -13.23 -11.43
CA ASN A 248 -16.29 -12.71 -12.25
C ASN A 248 -15.33 -11.87 -11.38
N PRO A 249 -14.09 -12.33 -11.12
CA PRO A 249 -13.16 -11.63 -10.23
C PRO A 249 -12.72 -10.26 -10.74
N ALA A 250 -12.48 -10.13 -12.05
CA ALA A 250 -12.02 -8.89 -12.65
C ALA A 250 -13.10 -7.81 -12.64
N LYS A 251 -14.36 -8.19 -12.90
CA LYS A 251 -15.51 -7.28 -12.79
C LYS A 251 -15.83 -6.94 -11.34
N SER A 252 -15.70 -7.88 -10.40
CA SER A 252 -15.85 -7.62 -8.96
C SER A 252 -14.82 -6.61 -8.46
N GLN A 253 -13.55 -6.75 -8.87
CA GLN A 253 -12.51 -5.74 -8.65
C GLN A 253 -12.88 -4.39 -9.27
N ALA A 254 -13.27 -4.35 -10.55
CA ALA A 254 -13.59 -3.10 -11.23
C ALA A 254 -14.83 -2.38 -10.65
N ALA A 255 -15.83 -3.13 -10.22
CA ALA A 255 -17.02 -2.62 -9.53
C ALA A 255 -16.65 -2.00 -8.18
N MET A 256 -15.79 -2.67 -7.39
CA MET A 256 -15.24 -2.11 -6.16
C MET A 256 -14.40 -0.84 -6.42
N GLU A 257 -13.51 -0.87 -7.43
CA GLU A 257 -12.70 0.29 -7.83
C GLU A 257 -13.58 1.50 -8.21
N LYS A 258 -14.66 1.26 -8.96
CA LYS A 258 -15.63 2.32 -9.31
C LYS A 258 -16.42 2.79 -8.09
N GLN A 259 -16.98 1.88 -7.27
CA GLN A 259 -17.73 2.24 -6.06
C GLN A 259 -16.91 3.10 -5.10
N LEU A 260 -15.62 2.76 -4.91
CA LEU A 260 -14.68 3.52 -4.10
C LEU A 260 -14.33 4.91 -4.66
N ALA A 261 -14.41 5.08 -5.98
CA ALA A 261 -14.16 6.35 -6.66
C ALA A 261 -15.40 7.27 -6.75
N GLU A 262 -16.61 6.72 -6.65
CA GLU A 262 -17.85 7.50 -6.57
C GLU A 262 -17.89 8.38 -5.29
N PRO A 263 -18.66 9.49 -5.26
CA PRO A 263 -18.74 10.38 -4.12
C PRO A 263 -19.18 9.68 -2.83
N ALA A 264 -18.69 10.15 -1.68
CA ALA A 264 -19.07 9.63 -0.37
C ALA A 264 -20.57 9.80 -0.03
N THR A 265 -21.29 10.64 -0.76
CA THR A 265 -22.75 10.78 -0.63
C THR A 265 -23.51 9.49 -0.91
N GLN A 266 -22.90 8.49 -1.56
CA GLN A 266 -23.49 7.16 -1.72
C GLN A 266 -23.74 6.42 -0.37
N ALA A 267 -23.09 6.85 0.72
CA ALA A 267 -23.37 6.34 2.06
C ALA A 267 -24.76 6.79 2.59
N VAL A 268 -25.37 7.78 1.94
CA VAL A 268 -26.75 8.24 2.15
C VAL A 268 -27.62 7.62 1.07
N VAL A 269 -28.46 6.65 1.43
CA VAL A 269 -29.30 5.87 0.50
C VAL A 269 -30.52 6.67 0.06
N ALA A 270 -31.11 7.41 0.99
CA ALA A 270 -32.30 8.23 0.77
C ALA A 270 -32.28 9.42 1.73
N VAL A 271 -32.91 10.52 1.31
CA VAL A 271 -33.27 11.67 2.14
C VAL A 271 -34.79 11.78 2.11
N ASP A 272 -35.45 11.91 3.26
CA ASP A 272 -36.90 12.13 3.32
C ASP A 272 -37.27 13.63 3.18
N GLU A 273 -38.57 13.93 3.15
CA GLU A 273 -39.07 15.31 3.05
C GLU A 273 -38.73 16.17 4.28
N GLN A 274 -38.36 15.53 5.39
CA GLN A 274 -37.99 16.12 6.66
C GLN A 274 -36.47 16.36 6.79
N GLY A 275 -35.67 15.91 5.81
CA GLY A 275 -34.22 16.06 5.76
C GLY A 275 -33.44 15.01 6.57
N THR A 276 -34.09 13.95 7.05
CA THR A 276 -33.41 12.81 7.67
C THR A 276 -32.88 11.84 6.61
N VAL A 277 -31.90 11.00 6.98
CA VAL A 277 -31.26 10.07 6.05
C VAL A 277 -31.35 8.61 6.47
N THR A 278 -31.36 7.75 5.44
CA THR A 278 -30.99 6.33 5.57
C THR A 278 -29.49 6.17 5.30
N VAL A 279 -28.75 5.55 6.23
CA VAL A 279 -27.31 5.32 6.12
C VAL A 279 -27.02 3.83 5.81
N ASP A 280 -26.22 3.57 4.78
CA ASP A 280 -25.82 2.21 4.39
C ASP A 280 -24.52 1.76 5.07
N THR A 281 -24.60 1.01 6.17
CA THR A 281 -23.40 0.57 6.91
C THR A 281 -22.59 -0.51 6.19
N SER A 282 -22.96 -0.90 4.97
CA SER A 282 -22.07 -1.71 4.10
C SER A 282 -20.73 -1.01 3.81
N TYR A 283 -20.55 0.28 4.13
CA TYR A 283 -19.21 0.89 4.14
C TYR A 283 -18.24 0.33 5.20
N VAL A 284 -18.74 -0.27 6.28
CA VAL A 284 -17.89 -0.82 7.36
C VAL A 284 -17.17 -2.09 6.90
N ALA A 285 -17.79 -2.86 6.00
CA ALA A 285 -17.22 -4.03 5.34
C ALA A 285 -17.77 -4.14 3.91
N PRO A 286 -17.27 -3.35 2.95
CA PRO A 286 -17.84 -3.31 1.61
C PRO A 286 -17.45 -4.56 0.85
N TYR A 287 -18.43 -5.41 0.56
CA TYR A 287 -18.28 -6.59 -0.28
C TYR A 287 -19.01 -6.40 -1.60
N VAL A 288 -18.33 -6.74 -2.70
CA VAL A 288 -18.79 -6.57 -4.07
C VAL A 288 -18.49 -7.84 -4.85
N VAL A 289 -19.54 -8.51 -5.35
CA VAL A 289 -19.40 -9.68 -6.24
C VAL A 289 -20.25 -9.45 -7.49
N VAL A 290 -19.66 -9.65 -8.66
CA VAL A 290 -20.35 -9.50 -9.95
C VAL A 290 -20.54 -10.88 -10.55
N LEU A 291 -21.79 -11.23 -10.87
CA LEU A 291 -22.16 -12.47 -11.52
C LEU A 291 -22.30 -12.24 -13.04
N GLY A 292 -21.61 -13.06 -13.83
CA GLY A 292 -21.62 -12.98 -15.28
C GLY A 292 -20.71 -11.89 -15.87
N ASP A 293 -20.90 -11.64 -17.17
CA ASP A 293 -20.04 -10.78 -17.99
C ASP A 293 -20.66 -9.43 -18.38
N THR A 294 -21.81 -9.04 -17.80
CA THR A 294 -22.38 -7.68 -17.92
C THR A 294 -21.53 -6.64 -17.17
N ASP A 295 -21.44 -5.38 -17.60
CA ASP A 295 -20.85 -4.33 -16.77
C ASP A 295 -21.84 -3.97 -15.63
N PRO A 296 -21.44 -4.14 -14.36
CA PRO A 296 -22.34 -4.01 -13.21
C PRO A 296 -22.84 -2.58 -12.96
N LEU A 297 -22.15 -1.57 -13.49
CA LEU A 297 -22.46 -0.16 -13.24
C LEU A 297 -22.75 0.62 -14.53
N TYR A 298 -22.86 -0.11 -15.64
CA TYR A 298 -23.43 0.29 -16.92
C TYR A 298 -24.03 -0.98 -17.55
N PRO A 299 -25.27 -1.40 -17.22
CA PRO A 299 -25.92 -2.48 -17.97
C PRO A 299 -25.81 -2.17 -19.46
N GLU A 300 -25.52 -3.19 -20.29
CA GLU A 300 -25.82 -3.06 -21.71
C GLU A 300 -27.30 -2.67 -21.78
N THR A 301 -27.58 -1.56 -22.46
CA THR A 301 -28.95 -1.07 -22.58
C THR A 301 -29.77 -2.21 -23.15
N PRO A 302 -30.86 -2.65 -22.49
CA PRO A 302 -31.67 -3.74 -23.03
C PRO A 302 -31.96 -3.42 -24.48
N THR A 303 -31.61 -4.32 -25.40
CA THR A 303 -32.02 -4.17 -26.81
C THR A 303 -33.53 -4.09 -26.80
N GLU A 304 -34.01 -2.87 -27.02
CA GLU A 304 -35.42 -2.51 -26.96
C GLU A 304 -36.18 -3.48 -27.86
N PRO A 305 -37.17 -4.23 -27.34
CA PRO A 305 -37.97 -5.10 -28.20
C PRO A 305 -38.60 -4.23 -29.28
N GLU A 306 -38.41 -4.59 -30.55
CA GLU A 306 -38.84 -3.77 -31.69
C GLU A 306 -40.31 -3.39 -31.53
N THR A 307 -40.54 -2.13 -31.16
CA THR A 307 -41.87 -1.64 -30.84
C THR A 307 -42.55 -1.16 -32.13
N PRO A 308 -43.80 -1.58 -32.42
CA PRO A 308 -44.43 -1.28 -33.69
C PRO A 308 -44.56 0.22 -33.96
N THR A 309 -44.36 0.61 -35.21
CA THR A 309 -44.47 1.99 -35.67
C THR A 309 -45.88 2.56 -35.52
N ASN A 310 -46.02 3.70 -34.84
CA ASN A 310 -47.04 4.70 -35.19
C ASN A 310 -46.56 6.12 -34.78
N PRO A 311 -46.82 7.19 -35.55
CA PRO A 311 -46.19 8.49 -35.32
C PRO A 311 -47.11 9.54 -34.66
N ASP A 312 -46.59 10.29 -33.67
CA ASP A 312 -46.82 11.75 -33.57
C ASP A 312 -45.92 12.44 -32.50
N LYS A 313 -44.99 13.31 -32.95
CA LYS A 313 -44.70 14.72 -32.51
C LYS A 313 -44.57 15.09 -30.99
N PRO A 314 -43.78 16.13 -30.54
CA PRO A 314 -42.76 17.00 -31.20
C PRO A 314 -41.38 17.21 -30.46
N THR A 315 -40.39 17.69 -31.23
CA THR A 315 -39.24 18.59 -30.88
C THR A 315 -38.10 18.14 -29.94
N VAL A 316 -36.86 18.36 -30.42
CA VAL A 316 -35.57 17.97 -29.81
C VAL A 316 -34.83 19.19 -29.23
N PRO A 317 -34.27 19.13 -28.01
CA PRO A 317 -33.27 20.10 -27.54
C PRO A 317 -31.86 19.69 -28.02
N THR A 318 -31.14 20.61 -28.66
CA THR A 318 -29.77 20.39 -29.15
C THR A 318 -28.81 20.04 -28.01
N THR A 319 -28.35 18.80 -28.00
CA THR A 319 -27.39 18.31 -26.99
C THR A 319 -25.99 18.86 -27.28
N GLN A 320 -25.56 19.87 -26.53
CA GLN A 320 -24.18 20.38 -26.63
C GLN A 320 -23.17 19.31 -26.21
N THR A 321 -22.13 19.11 -27.02
CA THR A 321 -21.03 18.18 -26.76
C THR A 321 -19.80 18.92 -26.23
N GLY A 322 -19.24 18.42 -25.14
CA GLY A 322 -18.01 18.90 -24.53
C GLY A 322 -16.82 18.00 -24.87
N THR A 323 -15.60 18.56 -24.77
CA THR A 323 -14.35 17.83 -25.04
C THR A 323 -13.34 18.03 -23.92
N VAL A 324 -12.55 16.99 -23.64
CA VAL A 324 -11.43 17.01 -22.69
C VAL A 324 -10.18 16.53 -23.39
N THR A 325 -9.17 17.40 -23.45
CA THR A 325 -7.87 17.08 -24.05
C THR A 325 -6.88 16.72 -22.96
N VAL A 326 -6.32 15.51 -23.02
CA VAL A 326 -5.41 14.94 -22.02
C VAL A 326 -4.01 14.85 -22.60
N HIS A 327 -3.11 15.70 -22.09
CA HIS A 327 -1.72 15.71 -22.51
C HIS A 327 -0.81 14.98 -21.51
N TYR A 328 0.20 14.30 -22.05
CA TYR A 328 1.30 13.71 -21.29
C TYR A 328 2.58 14.43 -21.70
N GLN A 329 3.12 15.30 -20.82
CA GLN A 329 4.20 16.22 -21.16
C GLN A 329 5.33 16.16 -20.14
N ASP A 330 6.54 16.59 -20.52
CA ASP A 330 7.57 16.94 -19.55
C ASP A 330 7.40 18.38 -19.01
N GLU A 331 8.30 18.81 -18.14
CA GLU A 331 8.27 20.15 -17.54
C GLU A 331 8.64 21.28 -18.51
N GLN A 332 9.07 20.95 -19.73
CA GLN A 332 9.34 21.89 -20.82
C GLN A 332 8.15 21.97 -21.79
N GLY A 333 7.07 21.22 -21.55
CA GLY A 333 5.89 21.14 -22.42
C GLY A 333 6.05 20.17 -23.59
N LYS A 334 7.15 19.40 -23.66
CA LYS A 334 7.34 18.41 -24.72
C LYS A 334 6.40 17.22 -24.49
N THR A 335 5.58 16.90 -25.47
CA THR A 335 4.73 15.70 -25.49
C THR A 335 5.57 14.42 -25.38
N LEU A 336 5.20 13.54 -24.46
CA LEU A 336 5.88 12.27 -24.16
C LEU A 336 5.09 11.03 -24.60
N ALA A 337 3.77 11.14 -24.69
CA ALA A 337 2.86 10.12 -25.20
C ALA A 337 1.71 10.79 -25.98
N PRO A 338 1.03 10.08 -26.90
CA PRO A 338 -0.07 10.64 -27.68
C PRO A 338 -1.12 11.32 -26.81
N THR A 339 -1.57 12.51 -27.22
CA THR A 339 -2.65 13.22 -26.53
C THR A 339 -3.95 12.43 -26.68
N LYS A 340 -4.67 12.18 -25.58
CA LYS A 340 -5.98 11.52 -25.60
C LYS A 340 -7.07 12.58 -25.60
N MET A 341 -7.99 12.51 -26.55
CA MET A 341 -9.21 13.33 -26.53
C MET A 341 -10.36 12.49 -26.00
N LEU A 342 -11.13 13.03 -25.06
CA LEU A 342 -12.41 12.48 -24.64
C LEU A 342 -13.51 13.42 -25.13
N THR A 343 -14.66 12.86 -25.48
CA THR A 343 -15.86 13.59 -25.93
C THR A 343 -17.07 13.05 -25.19
N GLY A 344 -17.94 13.95 -24.72
CA GLY A 344 -19.21 13.59 -24.05
C GLY A 344 -20.23 14.71 -24.21
N LYS A 345 -21.45 14.51 -23.74
CA LYS A 345 -22.46 15.56 -23.66
C LYS A 345 -22.12 16.51 -22.51
N ALA A 346 -22.50 17.78 -22.61
CA ALA A 346 -22.30 18.72 -21.51
C ALA A 346 -23.07 18.23 -20.26
N GLY A 347 -22.34 18.00 -19.16
CA GLY A 347 -22.85 17.36 -17.94
C GLY A 347 -22.38 15.91 -17.72
N ASP A 348 -21.98 15.19 -18.77
CA ASP A 348 -21.45 13.82 -18.65
C ASP A 348 -20.15 13.83 -17.81
N ARG A 349 -19.89 12.77 -17.04
CA ARG A 349 -18.63 12.65 -16.27
C ARG A 349 -17.49 12.10 -17.13
N TYR A 350 -16.27 12.56 -16.85
CA TYR A 350 -15.03 11.98 -17.37
C TYR A 350 -14.05 11.70 -16.24
N THR A 351 -13.17 10.73 -16.47
CA THR A 351 -12.00 10.47 -15.62
C THR A 351 -10.78 10.17 -16.50
N THR A 352 -9.61 10.47 -15.96
CA THR A 352 -8.32 10.31 -16.63
C THR A 352 -7.29 9.78 -15.63
N THR A 353 -6.38 8.94 -16.10
CA THR A 353 -5.28 8.40 -15.29
C THR A 353 -3.92 8.67 -15.95
N ALA A 354 -2.89 8.76 -15.11
CA ALA A 354 -1.51 8.91 -15.55
C ALA A 354 -0.92 7.53 -15.89
N PRO A 355 -0.55 7.24 -17.15
CA PRO A 355 0.18 6.01 -17.47
C PRO A 355 1.58 6.02 -16.83
N ASP A 356 2.10 4.83 -16.50
CA ASP A 356 3.51 4.67 -16.13
C ASP A 356 4.35 4.69 -17.42
N LEU A 357 4.97 5.83 -17.70
CA LEU A 357 5.81 6.03 -18.88
C LEU A 357 7.23 5.53 -18.58
N ASP A 358 7.74 4.57 -19.36
CA ASP A 358 9.10 4.04 -19.12
C ASP A 358 10.14 5.15 -19.26
N GLY A 359 11.12 5.14 -18.36
CA GLY A 359 12.10 6.22 -18.25
C GLY A 359 11.57 7.54 -17.70
N TYR A 360 10.35 7.61 -17.15
CA TYR A 360 9.76 8.83 -16.57
C TYR A 360 9.08 8.60 -15.20
N VAL A 361 8.79 9.69 -14.48
CA VAL A 361 8.02 9.71 -13.23
C VAL A 361 7.06 10.89 -13.21
N LEU A 362 5.81 10.66 -12.83
CA LEU A 362 4.80 11.70 -12.64
C LEU A 362 5.21 12.65 -11.52
N MET A 363 5.37 13.93 -11.83
CA MET A 363 5.67 14.99 -10.85
C MET A 363 4.40 15.60 -10.28
N LYS A 364 3.42 15.89 -11.14
CA LYS A 364 2.13 16.52 -10.82
C LYS A 364 1.12 16.30 -11.94
N THR A 365 -0.15 16.54 -11.62
CA THR A 365 -1.22 16.75 -12.60
C THR A 365 -1.65 18.21 -12.55
N THR A 366 -2.00 18.79 -13.69
CA THR A 366 -2.62 20.12 -13.81
C THR A 366 -3.91 20.02 -14.61
N GLY A 367 -4.90 20.85 -14.27
CA GLY A 367 -6.28 20.62 -14.70
C GLY A 367 -6.99 19.57 -13.82
N THR A 368 -8.24 19.27 -14.18
CA THR A 368 -9.15 18.46 -13.38
C THR A 368 -9.16 17.03 -13.92
N ALA A 369 -8.47 16.09 -13.25
CA ALA A 369 -8.31 14.73 -13.77
C ALA A 369 -9.62 13.91 -13.81
N ALA A 370 -10.62 14.27 -13.00
CA ALA A 370 -11.96 13.73 -13.06
C ALA A 370 -12.96 14.85 -12.78
N GLY A 371 -14.01 14.96 -13.60
CA GLY A 371 -14.97 16.06 -13.56
C GLY A 371 -16.12 15.83 -14.55
N THR A 372 -16.84 16.88 -14.94
CA THR A 372 -17.87 16.84 -15.98
C THR A 372 -17.47 17.60 -17.23
N PHE A 373 -17.84 17.06 -18.39
CA PHE A 373 -17.69 17.73 -19.67
C PHE A 373 -18.50 19.03 -19.66
N THR A 374 -17.83 20.13 -20.00
CA THR A 374 -18.48 21.45 -20.18
C THR A 374 -18.64 21.76 -21.67
N ALA A 375 -19.55 22.67 -22.02
CA ALA A 375 -19.67 23.20 -23.38
C ALA A 375 -18.35 23.83 -23.89
N THR A 376 -17.55 24.39 -22.98
CA THR A 376 -16.16 24.77 -23.22
C THR A 376 -15.21 23.58 -23.13
N ALA A 377 -14.26 23.50 -24.06
CA ALA A 377 -13.21 22.47 -24.05
C ALA A 377 -12.32 22.58 -22.80
N GLN A 378 -12.00 21.43 -22.21
CA GLN A 378 -11.22 21.31 -20.99
C GLN A 378 -9.85 20.68 -21.27
N THR A 379 -8.89 20.86 -20.36
CA THR A 379 -7.54 20.32 -20.51
C THR A 379 -7.03 19.70 -19.21
N VAL A 380 -6.56 18.46 -19.31
CA VAL A 380 -5.80 17.77 -18.26
C VAL A 380 -4.36 17.60 -18.76
N THR A 381 -3.37 17.81 -17.90
CA THR A 381 -1.98 17.59 -18.26
C THR A 381 -1.23 16.88 -17.13
N TYR A 382 -0.72 15.70 -17.45
CA TYR A 382 0.20 14.95 -16.60
C TYR A 382 1.62 15.39 -16.91
N VAL A 383 2.29 15.95 -15.90
CA VAL A 383 3.65 16.49 -16.05
C VAL A 383 4.65 15.52 -15.43
N TYR A 384 5.54 15.00 -16.26
CA TYR A 384 6.55 14.02 -15.91
C TYR A 384 7.96 14.63 -15.84
N ALA A 385 8.87 13.95 -15.14
CA ALA A 385 10.30 14.20 -15.21
C ALA A 385 11.04 12.88 -15.57
N PRO A 386 12.14 12.94 -16.34
CA PRO A 386 12.86 11.73 -16.75
C PRO A 386 13.58 11.03 -15.58
N LEU A 387 13.44 9.70 -15.54
CA LEU A 387 14.26 8.76 -14.78
C LEU A 387 15.59 8.50 -15.53
N THR A 388 16.54 9.45 -15.49
CA THR A 388 17.83 9.20 -16.14
C THR A 388 18.55 8.00 -15.49
N THR A 389 18.80 6.96 -16.28
CA THR A 389 19.40 5.71 -15.80
C THR A 389 20.86 5.63 -16.22
N GLY A 390 21.71 6.42 -15.55
CA GLY A 390 23.18 6.38 -15.70
C GLY A 390 23.79 7.71 -16.17
N GLY A 391 24.79 8.19 -15.43
CA GLY A 391 25.47 9.46 -15.69
C GLY A 391 25.28 10.49 -14.57
N ALA A 392 26.06 11.57 -14.61
CA ALA A 392 26.08 12.59 -13.55
C ALA A 392 24.91 13.59 -13.61
N GLY A 393 24.07 13.54 -14.65
CA GLY A 393 22.93 14.43 -14.88
C GLY A 393 21.59 13.88 -14.36
N ALA A 394 21.04 14.54 -13.33
CA ALA A 394 19.61 14.56 -12.95
C ALA A 394 18.86 13.21 -12.80
N THR A 395 19.25 12.37 -11.83
CA THR A 395 18.52 11.13 -11.45
C THR A 395 17.36 11.40 -10.47
N VAL A 396 16.10 11.43 -10.94
CA VAL A 396 14.93 11.47 -10.05
C VAL A 396 14.60 10.06 -9.52
N ALA A 397 14.30 9.92 -8.22
CA ALA A 397 13.90 8.65 -7.62
C ALA A 397 12.37 8.45 -7.68
N LYS A 398 11.88 7.25 -8.05
CA LYS A 398 10.45 6.92 -8.11
C LYS A 398 9.79 6.97 -6.73
N LYS A 399 8.53 7.43 -6.64
CA LYS A 399 7.73 7.40 -5.40
C LYS A 399 7.68 5.98 -4.84
N GLY A 400 7.70 5.85 -3.53
CA GLY A 400 7.89 4.60 -2.78
C GLY A 400 9.33 4.09 -2.69
N SER A 401 10.25 4.52 -3.58
CA SER A 401 11.63 4.05 -3.53
C SER A 401 12.45 4.71 -2.41
N VAL A 402 13.47 3.99 -1.92
CA VAL A 402 14.37 4.49 -0.87
C VAL A 402 15.56 5.23 -1.49
N VAL A 403 15.90 6.40 -0.94
CA VAL A 403 17.13 7.15 -1.23
C VAL A 403 18.06 7.21 0.00
N LEU A 404 19.35 7.28 -0.25
CA LEU A 404 20.42 7.40 0.74
C LEU A 404 21.02 8.81 0.72
N ALA A 405 21.19 9.44 1.88
CA ALA A 405 21.98 10.66 1.99
C ALA A 405 23.49 10.36 1.79
N THR A 406 24.13 11.03 0.82
CA THR A 406 25.55 10.88 0.50
C THR A 406 26.43 11.98 1.12
N GLN A 407 25.81 13.08 1.53
CA GLN A 407 26.42 14.23 2.20
C GLN A 407 25.57 14.63 3.43
N LYS A 408 26.00 15.67 4.16
CA LYS A 408 25.17 16.28 5.20
C LYS A 408 23.89 16.88 4.58
N ILE A 409 22.73 16.53 5.10
CA ILE A 409 21.42 17.08 4.68
C ILE A 409 20.54 17.42 5.88
N GLY A 410 19.62 18.38 5.70
CA GLY A 410 18.56 18.65 6.65
C GLY A 410 17.24 18.03 6.19
N LEU A 411 16.43 17.57 7.14
CA LEU A 411 15.01 17.30 6.96
C LEU A 411 14.23 18.53 7.40
N TYR A 412 13.26 18.97 6.61
CA TYR A 412 12.49 20.20 6.83
C TYR A 412 10.99 19.93 6.85
N ARG A 413 10.22 20.76 7.58
CA ARG A 413 8.74 20.71 7.58
C ARG A 413 8.14 21.18 6.26
N ASP A 414 8.88 21.93 5.44
CA ASP A 414 8.42 22.46 4.15
C ASP A 414 9.51 22.45 3.05
N LYS A 415 9.06 22.69 1.81
CA LYS A 415 9.86 22.69 0.57
C LYS A 415 10.83 23.87 0.39
N THR A 416 10.74 24.92 1.20
CA THR A 416 11.55 26.16 1.07
C THR A 416 12.94 26.03 1.71
N PHE A 417 13.06 25.19 2.75
CA PHE A 417 14.26 24.98 3.57
C PHE A 417 14.65 26.16 4.49
N ALA A 418 13.67 26.95 4.93
CA ALA A 418 13.88 27.94 5.99
C ALA A 418 14.50 27.29 7.25
N ALA A 419 15.48 27.96 7.87
CA ALA A 419 16.24 27.40 9.00
C ALA A 419 15.34 27.07 10.22
N ALA A 420 14.35 27.91 10.50
CA ALA A 420 13.35 27.72 11.55
C ALA A 420 12.40 26.53 11.31
N LYS A 421 12.37 25.99 10.08
CA LYS A 421 11.50 24.87 9.67
C LYS A 421 12.26 23.56 9.54
N ARG A 422 13.56 23.54 9.89
CA ARG A 422 14.40 22.33 9.90
C ARG A 422 14.05 21.45 11.12
N ILE A 423 13.70 20.20 10.86
CA ILE A 423 13.40 19.18 11.87
C ILE A 423 14.69 18.61 12.45
N GLN A 424 15.62 18.20 11.57
CA GLN A 424 16.82 17.45 11.97
C GLN A 424 17.98 17.68 10.99
N TRP A 425 19.21 17.65 11.50
CA TRP A 425 20.43 17.52 10.69
C TRP A 425 20.89 16.06 10.65
N TYR A 426 21.09 15.55 9.44
CA TYR A 426 21.75 14.28 9.18
C TYR A 426 23.17 14.58 8.71
N GLN A 427 24.16 14.22 9.52
CA GLN A 427 25.57 14.35 9.16
C GLN A 427 25.95 13.40 8.04
N LYS A 428 27.04 13.72 7.34
CA LYS A 428 27.66 12.80 6.40
C LYS A 428 28.11 11.53 7.13
N LYS A 429 27.70 10.37 6.61
CA LYS A 429 28.00 9.04 7.15
C LYS A 429 28.79 8.19 6.15
N ALA A 430 29.56 7.23 6.66
CA ALA A 430 30.13 6.16 5.87
C ALA A 430 29.04 5.36 5.16
N ARG A 431 29.40 4.68 4.06
CA ARG A 431 28.42 4.04 3.15
C ARG A 431 27.43 3.12 3.87
N ILE A 432 27.88 2.33 4.84
CA ILE A 432 27.01 1.37 5.56
C ILE A 432 25.98 2.07 6.47
N ASN A 433 26.27 3.28 6.94
CA ASN A 433 25.46 4.04 7.91
C ASN A 433 24.70 5.23 7.29
N ARG A 434 24.60 5.30 5.95
CA ARG A 434 23.91 6.42 5.29
C ARG A 434 22.44 6.46 5.70
N PRO A 435 21.91 7.64 6.11
CA PRO A 435 20.50 7.76 6.42
C PRO A 435 19.63 7.43 5.20
N MET A 436 18.63 6.57 5.41
CA MET A 436 17.62 6.15 4.44
C MET A 436 16.34 6.98 4.55
N PHE A 437 15.74 7.27 3.40
CA PHE A 437 14.44 7.94 3.29
C PHE A 437 13.60 7.31 2.18
N VAL A 438 12.34 6.94 2.46
CA VAL A 438 11.37 6.60 1.42
C VAL A 438 10.85 7.88 0.78
N VAL A 439 10.84 7.97 -0.55
CA VAL A 439 10.26 9.11 -1.29
C VAL A 439 8.74 8.97 -1.33
N THR A 440 8.02 9.83 -0.61
CA THR A 440 6.54 9.83 -0.56
C THR A 440 5.91 10.74 -1.61
N GLY A 441 6.68 11.66 -2.21
CA GLY A 441 6.21 12.57 -3.24
C GLY A 441 7.26 13.60 -3.66
N TYR A 442 6.83 14.53 -4.51
CA TYR A 442 7.69 15.56 -5.11
C TYR A 442 7.22 16.96 -4.73
N ALA A 443 8.14 17.92 -4.74
CA ALA A 443 7.83 19.34 -4.59
C ALA A 443 8.92 20.21 -5.23
N ARG A 444 8.59 21.47 -5.53
CA ARG A 444 9.57 22.48 -5.95
C ARG A 444 9.63 23.61 -4.92
N SER A 445 10.84 24.12 -4.65
CA SER A 445 10.99 25.39 -3.94
C SER A 445 10.43 26.55 -4.78
N GLN A 446 10.27 27.74 -4.18
CA GLN A 446 9.88 28.95 -4.92
C GLN A 446 10.77 29.20 -6.16
N THR A 447 12.09 29.00 -6.03
CA THR A 447 13.07 29.08 -7.13
C THR A 447 13.15 27.80 -8.00
N GLY A 448 12.05 27.05 -8.14
CA GLY A 448 11.93 25.89 -9.03
C GLY A 448 12.72 24.62 -8.68
N LYS A 449 13.61 24.63 -7.66
CA LYS A 449 14.49 23.50 -7.34
C LYS A 449 13.71 22.31 -6.76
N LEU A 450 13.88 21.12 -7.35
CA LEU A 450 13.24 19.87 -6.91
C LEU A 450 13.59 19.49 -5.46
N ARG A 451 12.60 18.89 -4.79
CA ARG A 451 12.60 18.38 -3.41
C ARG A 451 11.86 17.04 -3.39
N TYR A 452 12.32 16.12 -2.54
CA TYR A 452 11.55 14.94 -2.20
C TYR A 452 10.77 15.22 -0.92
N GLN A 453 9.48 14.89 -0.93
CA GLN A 453 8.74 14.57 0.28
C GLN A 453 9.18 13.16 0.70
N VAL A 454 9.43 12.94 1.99
CA VAL A 454 10.00 11.69 2.50
C VAL A 454 9.49 11.28 3.87
N LYS A 455 9.67 9.99 4.18
CA LYS A 455 9.63 9.38 5.53
C LYS A 455 11.01 8.80 5.87
N ASP A 456 11.56 9.10 7.04
CA ASP A 456 12.77 8.46 7.58
C ASP A 456 12.46 6.98 7.91
N VAL A 457 13.27 6.06 7.36
CA VAL A 457 13.12 4.60 7.57
C VAL A 457 14.34 3.97 8.26
N ASN A 458 15.03 4.74 9.10
CA ASN A 458 16.18 4.29 9.87
C ASN A 458 15.73 3.72 11.23
N HIS A 459 14.99 2.59 11.21
CA HIS A 459 14.25 2.01 12.36
C HIS A 459 14.99 1.89 13.70
N ARG A 460 16.32 1.90 13.72
CA ARG A 460 17.14 1.85 14.96
C ARG A 460 17.47 3.25 15.54
N SER A 461 17.04 4.32 14.87
CA SER A 461 17.30 5.72 15.24
C SER A 461 16.07 6.39 15.84
N ARG A 462 16.31 7.38 16.71
CA ARG A 462 15.25 8.26 17.25
C ARG A 462 14.56 9.15 16.20
N THR A 463 15.05 9.15 14.95
CA THR A 463 14.45 9.89 13.83
C THR A 463 13.52 9.03 12.97
N ALA A 464 13.43 7.72 13.24
CA ALA A 464 12.57 6.82 12.47
C ALA A 464 11.12 7.32 12.41
N GLY A 465 10.50 7.22 11.24
CA GLY A 465 9.13 7.69 11.00
C GLY A 465 8.98 9.19 10.76
N GLN A 466 10.00 10.03 11.02
CA GLN A 466 9.92 11.46 10.76
C GLN A 466 9.64 11.75 9.27
N VAL A 467 8.58 12.51 9.01
CA VAL A 467 8.21 12.97 7.66
C VAL A 467 8.67 14.40 7.40
N GLY A 468 8.89 14.73 6.13
CA GLY A 468 9.25 16.09 5.73
C GLY A 468 9.87 16.16 4.34
N TYR A 469 10.70 17.17 4.11
CA TYR A 469 11.31 17.48 2.82
C TYR A 469 12.83 17.37 2.89
N ILE A 470 13.43 16.72 1.88
CA ILE A 470 14.88 16.68 1.65
C ILE A 470 15.24 17.09 0.22
N THR A 471 16.52 17.38 -0.02
CA THR A 471 16.98 17.81 -1.35
C THR A 471 16.95 16.64 -2.32
N ALA A 472 16.46 16.86 -3.53
CA ALA A 472 16.47 15.87 -4.62
C ALA A 472 17.79 15.90 -5.44
N LYS A 473 18.75 16.77 -5.08
CA LYS A 473 20.03 16.90 -5.81
C LYS A 473 20.85 15.59 -5.72
N SER A 474 21.21 15.01 -6.86
CA SER A 474 22.04 13.81 -6.99
C SER A 474 23.39 13.88 -6.24
N ALA A 475 23.95 15.08 -6.08
CA ALA A 475 25.15 15.32 -5.28
C ALA A 475 24.98 15.02 -3.77
N TYR A 476 23.75 15.01 -3.26
CA TYR A 476 23.39 14.85 -1.84
C TYR A 476 22.61 13.57 -1.55
N VAL A 477 21.88 13.02 -2.55
CA VAL A 477 21.07 11.80 -2.42
C VAL A 477 21.25 10.87 -3.61
N THR A 478 21.14 9.56 -3.39
CA THR A 478 21.17 8.53 -4.45
C THR A 478 20.16 7.42 -4.13
N PRO A 479 19.53 6.75 -5.10
CA PRO A 479 18.68 5.58 -4.83
C PRO A 479 19.43 4.52 -4.02
N ALA A 480 18.77 3.83 -3.09
CA ALA A 480 19.41 2.84 -2.22
C ALA A 480 19.87 1.59 -2.98
N TYR A 481 19.21 1.27 -4.09
CA TYR A 481 19.53 0.11 -4.92
C TYR A 481 20.40 0.50 -6.14
N TYR A 482 21.17 -0.45 -6.66
CA TYR A 482 21.82 -0.29 -7.97
C TYR A 482 20.79 -0.45 -9.09
N ALA A 483 20.80 0.45 -10.08
CA ALA A 483 19.92 0.34 -11.26
C ALA A 483 20.53 -0.55 -12.36
N SER A 484 21.87 -0.56 -12.48
CA SER A 484 22.61 -1.31 -13.49
C SER A 484 23.50 -2.40 -12.89
N ARG A 485 23.75 -3.45 -13.67
CA ARG A 485 24.66 -4.54 -13.32
C ARG A 485 26.05 -4.00 -12.99
N GLN A 486 26.65 -4.52 -11.92
CA GLN A 486 28.05 -4.26 -11.56
C GLN A 486 28.83 -5.56 -11.82
N LYS A 487 29.98 -5.56 -12.52
CA LYS A 487 30.72 -6.81 -12.86
C LYS A 487 31.08 -7.63 -11.61
N THR A 488 31.50 -6.93 -10.56
CA THR A 488 31.77 -7.49 -9.23
C THR A 488 31.19 -6.58 -8.15
N VAL A 489 30.88 -7.15 -6.99
CA VAL A 489 30.49 -6.43 -5.78
C VAL A 489 31.21 -7.00 -4.56
N THR A 490 31.59 -6.14 -3.61
CA THR A 490 32.09 -6.55 -2.30
C THR A 490 30.99 -6.43 -1.25
N VAL A 491 30.84 -7.44 -0.40
CA VAL A 491 29.97 -7.37 0.78
C VAL A 491 30.59 -6.43 1.81
N ILE A 492 29.85 -5.39 2.22
CA ILE A 492 30.34 -4.37 3.16
C ILE A 492 29.57 -4.35 4.49
N ASN A 493 28.40 -4.98 4.58
CA ASN A 493 27.65 -5.12 5.82
C ASN A 493 28.51 -5.86 6.89
N PRO A 494 28.71 -5.30 8.10
CA PRO A 494 29.44 -5.98 9.19
C PRO A 494 28.86 -7.33 9.60
N ALA A 495 27.55 -7.54 9.37
CA ALA A 495 26.82 -8.79 9.58
C ALA A 495 26.75 -9.70 8.34
N GLY A 496 27.42 -9.36 7.24
CA GLY A 496 27.38 -10.12 5.99
C GLY A 496 26.07 -9.97 5.18
N VAL A 497 25.94 -10.75 4.11
CA VAL A 497 24.77 -10.76 3.22
C VAL A 497 24.40 -12.21 2.91
N ASN A 498 23.13 -12.57 3.14
CA ASN A 498 22.59 -13.87 2.76
C ASN A 498 22.43 -13.97 1.23
N ALA A 499 22.50 -15.20 0.72
CA ALA A 499 22.16 -15.53 -0.66
C ALA A 499 20.95 -16.48 -0.70
N TYR A 500 20.18 -16.41 -1.78
CA TYR A 500 18.82 -16.95 -1.85
C TYR A 500 18.57 -17.66 -3.19
N ARG A 501 17.58 -18.56 -3.21
CA ARG A 501 17.15 -19.26 -4.45
C ARG A 501 16.30 -18.38 -5.36
N GLN A 502 15.54 -17.44 -4.80
CA GLN A 502 14.56 -16.62 -5.54
C GLN A 502 14.85 -15.10 -5.45
N LYS A 503 14.32 -14.34 -6.41
CA LYS A 503 14.41 -12.86 -6.50
C LYS A 503 13.74 -12.13 -5.32
N SER A 504 12.72 -12.73 -4.72
CA SER A 504 12.04 -12.29 -3.49
C SER A 504 12.97 -12.25 -2.27
N LEU A 505 14.10 -12.95 -2.30
CA LEU A 505 14.98 -13.24 -1.15
C LEU A 505 14.36 -14.21 -0.12
N THR A 506 13.57 -15.17 -0.60
CA THR A 506 13.15 -16.37 0.14
C THR A 506 14.10 -17.55 -0.13
N HIS A 507 13.98 -18.63 0.65
CA HIS A 507 14.84 -19.82 0.60
C HIS A 507 16.34 -19.49 0.61
N LYS A 508 16.86 -19.13 1.79
CA LYS A 508 18.28 -18.84 2.01
C LYS A 508 19.13 -20.08 1.68
N THR A 509 20.10 -19.92 0.77
CA THR A 509 21.02 -20.99 0.31
C THR A 509 22.47 -20.78 0.73
N ALA A 510 22.87 -19.56 1.09
CA ALA A 510 24.24 -19.26 1.53
C ALA A 510 24.32 -17.99 2.38
N HIS A 511 25.51 -17.71 2.90
CA HIS A 511 25.84 -16.46 3.59
C HIS A 511 27.26 -16.02 3.22
N TYR A 512 27.41 -14.74 2.83
CA TYR A 512 28.68 -14.13 2.46
C TYR A 512 29.10 -13.12 3.54
N ARG A 513 30.29 -13.30 4.10
CA ARG A 513 30.89 -12.45 5.13
C ARG A 513 31.38 -11.12 4.55
N GLN A 514 31.50 -10.12 5.42
CA GLN A 514 32.09 -8.82 5.09
C GLN A 514 33.48 -8.99 4.43
N GLY A 515 33.72 -8.25 3.35
CA GLY A 515 34.96 -8.30 2.56
C GLY A 515 34.99 -9.34 1.44
N GLN A 516 34.01 -10.26 1.35
CA GLN A 516 33.93 -11.17 0.21
C GLN A 516 33.55 -10.44 -1.08
N VAL A 517 34.29 -10.71 -2.16
CA VAL A 517 34.03 -10.20 -3.51
C VAL A 517 33.25 -11.26 -4.29
N LEU A 518 32.16 -10.84 -4.92
CA LEU A 518 31.20 -11.71 -5.60
C LEU A 518 31.06 -11.27 -7.06
N THR A 519 31.06 -12.23 -7.98
CA THR A 519 30.88 -12.00 -9.43
C THR A 519 29.41 -12.06 -9.79
N VAL A 520 28.92 -11.02 -10.46
CA VAL A 520 27.49 -10.85 -10.79
C VAL A 520 27.26 -11.15 -12.27
N LYS A 521 26.35 -12.08 -12.55
CA LYS A 521 25.92 -12.44 -13.91
C LYS A 521 24.99 -11.38 -14.50
N ARG A 522 23.94 -10.98 -13.75
CA ARG A 522 22.96 -9.96 -14.15
C ARG A 522 22.32 -9.26 -12.94
N ILE A 523 21.53 -8.23 -13.19
CA ILE A 523 20.70 -7.57 -12.19
C ILE A 523 19.23 -7.75 -12.58
N GLU A 524 18.35 -7.94 -11.61
CA GLU A 524 16.90 -8.07 -11.82
C GLU A 524 16.13 -7.09 -10.92
N ARG A 525 14.97 -6.63 -11.40
CA ARG A 525 14.03 -5.78 -10.63
C ARG A 525 13.10 -6.67 -9.81
N HIS A 526 12.74 -6.21 -8.61
CA HIS A 526 11.71 -6.80 -7.75
C HIS A 526 10.99 -5.65 -7.05
N ASN A 527 9.78 -5.34 -7.52
CA ASN A 527 9.01 -4.16 -7.13
C ASN A 527 9.90 -2.90 -7.23
N LEU A 528 9.96 -2.06 -6.19
CA LEU A 528 10.80 -0.85 -6.17
C LEU A 528 12.28 -1.10 -5.82
N THR A 529 12.73 -2.36 -5.87
CA THR A 529 14.08 -2.77 -5.46
C THR A 529 14.79 -3.60 -6.54
N THR A 530 16.08 -3.86 -6.37
CA THR A 530 16.83 -4.73 -7.30
C THR A 530 17.64 -5.80 -6.57
N ARG A 531 18.01 -6.84 -7.33
CA ARG A 531 18.74 -8.02 -6.90
C ARG A 531 19.91 -8.29 -7.84
N PHE A 532 21.06 -8.65 -7.30
CA PHE A 532 22.14 -9.19 -8.12
C PHE A 532 22.01 -10.71 -8.21
N VAL A 533 21.98 -11.22 -9.43
CA VAL A 533 22.10 -12.66 -9.71
C VAL A 533 23.59 -12.96 -9.84
N LEU A 534 24.11 -13.79 -8.96
CA LEU A 534 25.50 -14.21 -8.95
C LEU A 534 25.79 -15.22 -10.07
N SER A 535 27.06 -15.46 -10.39
CA SER A 535 27.45 -16.42 -11.43
C SER A 535 26.94 -17.84 -11.19
N ASN A 536 26.68 -18.22 -9.93
CA ASN A 536 26.09 -19.49 -9.50
C ASN A 536 24.55 -19.45 -9.38
N GLY A 537 23.88 -18.48 -10.01
CA GLY A 537 22.42 -18.34 -10.02
C GLY A 537 21.78 -17.81 -8.74
N ARG A 538 22.52 -17.74 -7.62
CA ARG A 538 21.98 -17.26 -6.33
C ARG A 538 21.70 -15.76 -6.36
N TYR A 539 20.60 -15.36 -5.72
CA TYR A 539 20.21 -13.95 -5.57
C TYR A 539 20.82 -13.35 -4.30
N ILE A 540 21.29 -12.10 -4.40
CA ILE A 540 21.60 -11.24 -3.25
C ILE A 540 20.97 -9.87 -3.43
N THR A 541 20.79 -9.14 -2.32
CA THR A 541 20.36 -7.74 -2.36
C THR A 541 21.35 -6.85 -3.13
N ALA A 542 20.82 -5.92 -3.92
CA ALA A 542 21.60 -4.87 -4.58
C ALA A 542 21.58 -3.52 -3.80
N ASN A 543 21.28 -3.56 -2.50
CA ASN A 543 21.30 -2.37 -1.64
C ASN A 543 22.75 -1.88 -1.40
N LYS A 544 22.99 -0.59 -1.73
CA LYS A 544 24.28 0.12 -1.66
C LYS A 544 24.87 0.30 -0.27
N GLN A 545 24.13 0.01 0.80
CA GLN A 545 24.65 -0.04 2.19
C GLN A 545 25.16 -1.43 2.56
N LEU A 546 24.68 -2.49 1.89
CA LEU A 546 25.01 -3.88 2.21
C LEU A 546 26.11 -4.42 1.29
N VAL A 547 26.13 -3.96 0.04
CA VAL A 547 27.15 -4.27 -0.97
C VAL A 547 27.69 -3.00 -1.65
N GLN A 548 28.93 -3.05 -2.12
CA GLN A 548 29.59 -1.98 -2.88
C GLN A 548 30.14 -2.52 -4.20
N ALA A 549 29.88 -1.81 -5.30
CA ALA A 549 30.45 -2.12 -6.62
C ALA A 549 31.99 -2.19 -6.60
N GLY A 550 32.54 -3.15 -7.35
CA GLY A 550 33.96 -3.41 -7.44
C GLY A 550 34.54 -4.14 -6.22
N LYS A 551 35.87 -4.20 -6.18
CA LYS A 551 36.66 -4.77 -5.07
C LYS A 551 36.96 -3.69 -4.04
N VAL A 552 36.55 -3.90 -2.78
CA VAL A 552 36.91 -3.04 -1.65
C VAL A 552 38.10 -3.65 -0.91
N THR A 553 39.22 -2.94 -0.86
CA THR A 553 40.40 -3.36 -0.11
C THR A 553 40.20 -3.06 1.38
N ALA A 554 39.94 -4.10 2.17
CA ALA A 554 39.90 -4.03 3.62
C ALA A 554 41.28 -4.28 4.26
N ALA A 555 41.52 -3.72 5.45
CA ALA A 555 42.67 -4.08 6.26
C ALA A 555 42.54 -5.55 6.71
N LYS A 556 43.58 -6.36 6.48
CA LYS A 556 43.67 -7.74 6.98
C LYS A 556 44.42 -7.82 8.31
N THR A 557 45.48 -7.04 8.44
CA THR A 557 46.35 -6.99 9.62
C THR A 557 46.73 -5.54 9.89
N VAL A 558 46.80 -5.16 11.16
CA VAL A 558 47.28 -3.85 11.59
C VAL A 558 48.38 -3.99 12.62
N GLN A 559 49.35 -3.08 12.56
CA GLN A 559 50.41 -2.92 13.56
C GLN A 559 50.15 -1.69 14.42
N MET A 560 50.26 -1.81 15.74
CA MET A 560 50.07 -0.69 16.65
C MET A 560 51.27 0.27 16.59
N LYS A 561 51.03 1.57 16.41
CA LYS A 561 52.09 2.61 16.44
C LYS A 561 52.44 3.07 17.86
N ARG A 562 51.55 2.80 18.82
CA ARG A 562 51.64 3.13 20.25
C ARG A 562 50.79 2.12 21.05
N GLY A 563 50.68 2.26 22.37
CA GLY A 563 49.70 1.51 23.16
C GLY A 563 48.25 1.81 22.70
N VAL A 564 47.45 0.76 22.48
CA VAL A 564 46.07 0.83 21.96
C VAL A 564 45.16 -0.08 22.79
N HIS A 565 44.10 0.49 23.38
CA HIS A 565 43.09 -0.30 24.08
C HIS A 565 42.17 -1.05 23.12
N ARG A 566 41.75 -2.25 23.53
CA ARG A 566 40.63 -3.00 22.97
C ARG A 566 39.36 -2.70 23.76
N TYR A 567 38.23 -2.65 23.06
CA TYR A 567 36.93 -2.32 23.63
C TYR A 567 35.86 -3.32 23.21
N ALA A 568 34.85 -3.55 24.05
CA ALA A 568 33.76 -4.47 23.74
C ALA A 568 32.88 -4.00 22.57
N THR A 569 32.70 -2.68 22.40
CA THR A 569 31.74 -2.09 21.45
C THR A 569 32.43 -1.23 20.38
N VAL A 570 31.80 -1.07 19.21
CA VAL A 570 32.27 -0.19 18.13
C VAL A 570 32.45 1.27 18.60
N ASN A 571 31.61 1.74 19.53
CA ASN A 571 31.69 3.10 20.06
C ASN A 571 32.86 3.31 21.05
N LEU A 572 33.65 2.28 21.34
CA LEU A 572 34.80 2.31 22.25
C LEU A 572 34.45 2.78 23.67
N THR A 573 33.31 2.32 24.19
CA THR A 573 32.82 2.70 25.53
C THR A 573 33.51 1.91 26.65
N THR A 574 33.54 0.59 26.53
CA THR A 574 33.97 -0.32 27.60
C THR A 574 35.30 -0.96 27.22
N ARG A 575 36.38 -0.63 27.93
CA ARG A 575 37.72 -1.22 27.72
C ARG A 575 37.71 -2.68 28.19
N ASN A 576 38.34 -3.57 27.43
CA ASN A 576 38.42 -5.00 27.76
C ASN A 576 39.77 -5.64 27.35
N GLY A 577 40.81 -4.84 27.14
CA GLY A 577 42.14 -5.30 26.78
C GLY A 577 43.06 -4.17 26.30
N HIS A 578 44.31 -4.50 26.03
CA HIS A 578 45.33 -3.57 25.56
C HIS A 578 46.33 -4.28 24.63
N PHE A 579 46.82 -3.56 23.63
CA PHE A 579 47.87 -3.98 22.71
C PHE A 579 49.05 -3.01 22.79
N VAL A 580 50.27 -3.53 22.82
CA VAL A 580 51.49 -2.74 22.95
C VAL A 580 51.98 -2.20 21.60
N LYS A 581 52.83 -1.16 21.63
CA LYS A 581 53.50 -0.62 20.43
C LYS A 581 54.22 -1.75 19.66
N GLY A 582 54.11 -1.74 18.33
CA GLY A 582 54.73 -2.73 17.45
C GLY A 582 53.95 -4.04 17.30
N GLN A 583 52.99 -4.34 18.18
CA GLN A 583 52.19 -5.57 18.13
C GLN A 583 51.32 -5.61 16.85
N LYS A 584 51.27 -6.79 16.21
CA LYS A 584 50.47 -7.06 15.00
C LYS A 584 49.18 -7.78 15.38
N VAL A 585 48.05 -7.35 14.84
CA VAL A 585 46.72 -7.92 15.15
C VAL A 585 45.91 -8.14 13.86
N ARG A 586 45.29 -9.32 13.73
CA ARG A 586 44.39 -9.64 12.62
C ARG A 586 43.07 -8.89 12.75
N VAL A 587 42.67 -8.23 11.67
CA VAL A 587 41.38 -7.56 11.52
C VAL A 587 40.34 -8.57 11.01
N LEU A 588 39.24 -8.71 11.74
CA LEU A 588 38.12 -9.64 11.48
C LEU A 588 36.94 -8.97 10.76
N GLY A 589 37.09 -7.69 10.39
CA GLY A 589 36.06 -6.85 9.80
C GLY A 589 36.21 -5.40 10.23
N TRP A 590 35.32 -4.55 9.75
CA TRP A 590 35.29 -3.13 10.08
C TRP A 590 33.87 -2.64 10.30
N ASP A 591 33.74 -1.60 11.11
CA ASP A 591 32.46 -0.96 11.40
C ASP A 591 32.71 0.52 11.71
N TYR A 592 31.65 1.29 11.93
CA TYR A 592 31.73 2.74 12.17
C TYR A 592 30.89 3.14 13.38
N THR A 593 31.39 4.08 14.17
CA THR A 593 30.71 4.59 15.37
C THR A 593 29.34 5.22 15.06
N HIS A 594 28.47 5.33 16.05
CA HIS A 594 27.25 6.14 15.97
C HIS A 594 26.31 5.79 14.80
N ALA A 595 26.21 4.52 14.41
CA ALA A 595 25.42 4.06 13.26
C ALA A 595 23.96 4.56 13.26
N ALA A 596 23.29 4.54 14.41
CA ALA A 596 21.91 5.00 14.59
C ALA A 596 21.75 6.46 15.07
N THR A 597 22.84 7.26 15.07
CA THR A 597 22.85 8.61 15.64
C THR A 597 23.28 9.62 14.57
N PHE A 598 22.31 10.20 13.87
CA PHE A 598 22.57 10.99 12.66
C PHE A 598 23.03 12.43 12.89
N ASN A 599 22.88 13.00 14.10
CA ASN A 599 23.43 14.33 14.41
C ASN A 599 24.97 14.31 14.63
N LYS A 600 25.60 13.13 14.72
CA LYS A 600 27.06 12.92 14.82
C LYS A 600 27.61 12.30 13.53
N ALA A 601 28.83 12.69 13.15
CA ALA A 601 29.60 11.94 12.14
C ALA A 601 29.94 10.52 12.65
N ASP A 602 30.35 9.62 11.77
CA ASP A 602 30.84 8.29 12.13
C ASP A 602 32.33 8.11 11.85
N THR A 603 32.99 7.26 12.65
CA THR A 603 34.44 7.03 12.55
C THR A 603 34.72 5.53 12.42
N LEU A 604 35.60 5.18 11.47
CA LEU A 604 36.03 3.80 11.22
C LEU A 604 36.63 3.15 12.47
N ARG A 605 36.35 1.85 12.64
CA ARG A 605 36.87 0.96 13.68
C ARG A 605 37.20 -0.39 13.06
N TYR A 606 38.24 -1.04 13.58
CA TYR A 606 38.55 -2.41 13.22
C TYR A 606 38.01 -3.37 14.28
N ARG A 607 37.30 -4.41 13.82
CA ARG A 607 36.91 -5.55 14.66
C ARG A 607 38.10 -6.50 14.73
N VAL A 608 38.45 -6.94 15.94
CA VAL A 608 39.57 -7.83 16.25
C VAL A 608 39.10 -8.93 17.19
N ALA A 609 39.96 -9.90 17.51
CA ALA A 609 39.62 -10.93 18.49
C ALA A 609 39.30 -10.30 19.86
N GLY A 610 38.08 -10.57 20.36
CA GLY A 610 37.58 -10.04 21.63
C GLY A 610 37.09 -8.58 21.62
N GLY A 611 36.91 -7.94 20.45
CA GLY A 611 36.26 -6.62 20.42
C GLY A 611 36.67 -5.71 19.25
N TYR A 612 36.79 -4.42 19.53
CA TYR A 612 37.08 -3.35 18.58
C TYR A 612 38.29 -2.51 19.02
N ILE A 613 38.96 -1.92 18.04
CA ILE A 613 40.05 -0.95 18.22
C ILE A 613 39.84 0.29 17.32
N THR A 614 40.55 1.36 17.66
CA THR A 614 40.73 2.53 16.78
C THR A 614 41.30 2.13 15.41
N ALA A 615 40.82 2.78 14.36
CA ALA A 615 41.37 2.68 13.01
C ALA A 615 42.17 3.93 12.60
N ALA A 616 42.44 4.86 13.53
CA ALA A 616 43.12 6.11 13.20
C ALA A 616 44.60 5.88 12.83
N ALA A 617 45.06 6.51 11.75
CA ALA A 617 46.40 6.30 11.20
C ALA A 617 47.55 6.74 12.12
N LYS A 618 47.27 7.51 13.19
CA LYS A 618 48.23 7.84 14.26
C LYS A 618 48.37 6.72 15.31
N ASP A 619 47.37 5.85 15.42
CA ASP A 619 47.31 4.77 16.41
C ASP A 619 47.75 3.44 15.80
N VAL A 620 47.41 3.19 14.53
CA VAL A 620 47.65 1.92 13.82
C VAL A 620 48.18 2.14 12.40
N ARG A 621 48.93 1.16 11.88
CA ARG A 621 49.40 1.05 10.50
C ARG A 621 48.81 -0.21 9.87
N ILE A 622 48.17 -0.11 8.71
CA ILE A 622 47.78 -1.31 7.94
C ILE A 622 49.07 -1.95 7.40
N ILE A 623 49.21 -3.26 7.60
CA ILE A 623 50.26 -4.08 6.99
C ILE A 623 49.58 -5.17 6.14
N ARG A 624 50.19 -5.50 4.99
CA ARG A 624 49.59 -6.40 4.00
C ARG A 624 49.48 -7.84 4.49
#